data_AF-A0A183DAH1-F1
#
_entry.id   AF-A0A183DAH1-F1
#
_cell.length_a   1.000
_cell.length_b   1.000
_cell.length_c   1.000
_cell.angle_alpha   90.00
_cell.angle_beta   90.00
_cell.angle_gamma   90.00
#
_symmetry.space_group_name_H-M   'P 1'
#
loop_
_entity.id
_entity.type
_entity.pdbx_description
1 polymer ?
#
loop_
_entity_poly.entity_id
_entity_poly.type
_entity_poly.pdbx_seq_one_letter_code
_entity_poly.pdbx_strand_id
1 'polypeptide(L)'
;MVLFVCRWVLFILFWVLWILMFLAAILLVVFSPRCAPKVLPHWWQNAIAYQVWTPSFQDSDGNGVGDFIGLTNRLENLRRLGVQAVWPNPFLLSDGFSDAIRDHLAVDSKLGVNDDANKLIEAVHDKGAS
;
A
#
# COMPACT_ATOMS: atom_id res chain seq x y z
N MET A 1 67.56 -2.96 -28.90
CA MET A 1 66.86 -4.26 -28.81
C MET A 1 66.14 -4.43 -27.46
N VAL A 2 66.80 -4.25 -26.31
CA VAL A 2 66.25 -4.45 -24.95
C VAL A 2 65.03 -3.57 -24.60
N LEU A 3 65.05 -2.27 -24.91
CA LEU A 3 63.91 -1.35 -24.65
C LEU A 3 62.64 -1.71 -25.43
N PHE A 4 62.79 -2.22 -26.66
CA PHE A 4 61.65 -2.60 -27.49
C PHE A 4 60.96 -3.84 -26.92
N VAL A 5 61.74 -4.83 -26.48
CA VAL A 5 61.23 -6.04 -25.81
C VAL A 5 60.54 -5.68 -24.49
N CYS A 6 61.14 -4.81 -23.68
CA CYS A 6 60.56 -4.38 -22.40
C CYS A 6 59.18 -3.72 -22.57
N ARG A 7 59.02 -2.86 -23.59
CA ARG A 7 57.73 -2.22 -23.89
C ARG A 7 56.63 -3.22 -24.27
N TRP A 8 56.95 -4.20 -25.11
CA TRP A 8 55.99 -5.24 -25.51
C TRP A 8 55.64 -6.17 -24.36
N VAL A 9 56.61 -6.53 -23.51
CA VAL A 9 56.36 -7.33 -22.29
C VAL A 9 55.43 -6.59 -21.33
N LEU A 10 55.68 -5.31 -21.05
CA LEU A 10 54.80 -4.51 -20.19
C LEU A 10 53.38 -4.37 -20.76
N PHE A 11 53.26 -4.19 -22.08
CA PHE A 11 51.96 -4.11 -22.75
C PHE A 11 51.18 -5.43 -22.65
N ILE A 12 51.83 -6.57 -22.88
CA ILE A 12 51.20 -7.90 -22.76
C ILE A 12 50.77 -8.15 -21.30
N LEU A 13 51.63 -7.86 -20.33
CA LEU A 13 51.32 -8.02 -18.90
C LEU A 13 50.12 -7.17 -18.47
N PHE A 14 50.03 -5.93 -18.97
CA PHE A 14 48.89 -5.05 -18.70
C PHE A 14 47.57 -5.65 -19.19
N TRP A 15 47.53 -6.14 -20.44
CA TRP A 15 46.31 -6.76 -20.99
C TRP A 15 45.94 -8.07 -20.30
N VAL A 16 46.92 -8.88 -19.91
CA VAL A 16 46.66 -10.12 -19.16
C VAL A 16 46.06 -9.81 -17.78
N LEU A 17 46.62 -8.84 -17.04
CA LEU A 17 46.08 -8.40 -15.75
C LEU A 17 44.66 -7.85 -15.90
N TRP A 18 44.42 -7.04 -16.94
CA TRP A 18 43.11 -6.47 -17.20
C TRP A 18 42.06 -7.54 -17.50
N ILE A 19 42.38 -8.51 -18.37
CA ILE A 19 41.50 -9.62 -18.70
C ILE A 19 41.22 -10.47 -17.45
N LEU A 20 42.25 -10.76 -16.64
CA LEU A 20 42.10 -11.54 -15.41
C LEU A 20 41.17 -10.84 -14.41
N MET A 21 41.34 -9.53 -14.21
CA MET A 21 40.45 -8.74 -13.35
C MET A 21 39.01 -8.73 -13.88
N PHE A 22 38.83 -8.59 -15.20
CA PHE A 22 37.52 -8.59 -15.83
C PHE A 22 36.81 -9.95 -15.69
N LEU A 23 37.54 -11.04 -15.91
CA LEU A 23 37.03 -12.39 -15.71
C LEU A 23 36.70 -12.64 -14.24
N ALA A 24 37.51 -12.17 -13.30
CA ALA A 24 37.23 -12.28 -11.87
C ALA A 24 35.96 -11.52 -11.47
N ALA A 25 35.72 -10.33 -12.03
CA ALA A 25 34.50 -9.56 -11.79
C ALA A 25 33.25 -10.26 -12.34
N ILE A 26 33.32 -10.80 -13.56
CA ILE A 26 32.24 -11.60 -14.14
C ILE A 26 31.96 -12.82 -13.26
N LEU A 27 33.02 -13.51 -12.86
CA LEU A 27 32.93 -14.70 -12.02
C LEU A 27 32.26 -14.37 -10.68
N LEU A 28 32.62 -13.25 -10.05
CA LEU A 28 31.98 -12.77 -8.82
C LEU A 28 30.47 -12.55 -9.03
N VAL A 29 30.06 -11.88 -10.11
CA VAL A 29 28.64 -11.62 -10.39
C VAL A 29 27.87 -12.90 -10.66
N VAL A 30 28.43 -13.84 -11.43
CA VAL A 30 27.78 -15.10 -11.78
C VAL A 30 27.63 -16.02 -10.57
N PHE A 31 28.65 -16.07 -9.70
CA PHE A 31 28.60 -16.87 -8.47
C PHE A 31 27.93 -16.14 -7.30
N SER A 32 27.61 -14.85 -7.44
CA SER A 32 26.83 -14.12 -6.45
C SER A 32 25.44 -14.76 -6.35
N PRO A 33 25.02 -15.26 -5.17
CA PRO A 33 23.70 -15.84 -5.01
C PRO A 33 22.66 -14.78 -5.33
N ARG A 34 21.67 -15.13 -6.17
CA ARG A 34 20.55 -14.24 -6.44
C ARG A 34 19.81 -13.95 -5.13
N CYS A 35 19.44 -12.70 -4.90
CA CYS A 35 18.56 -12.36 -3.80
C CYS A 35 17.26 -13.17 -3.90
N ALA A 36 16.72 -13.59 -2.76
CA ALA A 36 15.42 -14.24 -2.71
C ALA A 36 14.36 -13.30 -3.32
N PRO A 37 13.41 -13.81 -4.13
CA PRO A 37 12.35 -12.98 -4.68
C PRO A 37 11.56 -12.36 -3.53
N LYS A 38 11.43 -11.04 -3.55
CA LYS A 38 10.56 -10.34 -2.60
C LYS A 38 9.12 -10.56 -3.03
N VAL A 39 8.46 -11.57 -2.46
CA VAL A 39 7.01 -11.71 -2.57
C VAL A 39 6.42 -10.58 -1.73
N LEU A 40 5.88 -9.54 -2.39
CA LEU A 40 5.13 -8.54 -1.65
C LEU A 40 3.83 -9.19 -1.17
N PRO A 41 3.58 -9.22 0.14
CA PRO A 41 2.32 -9.70 0.66
C PRO A 41 1.17 -8.85 0.10
N HIS A 42 -0.02 -9.43 -0.03
CA HIS A 42 -1.20 -8.68 -0.43
C HIS A 42 -1.45 -7.52 0.56
N TRP A 43 -2.06 -6.43 0.10
CA TRP A 43 -2.26 -5.21 0.90
C TRP A 43 -2.86 -5.52 2.29
N TRP A 44 -3.83 -6.44 2.35
CA TRP A 44 -4.55 -6.82 3.57
C TRP A 44 -3.72 -7.63 4.58
N GLN A 45 -2.61 -8.25 4.17
CA GLN A 45 -1.78 -9.07 5.07
C GLN A 45 -0.95 -8.22 6.03
N ASN A 46 -0.62 -6.99 5.62
CA ASN A 46 0.17 -6.04 6.42
C ASN A 46 -0.63 -4.80 6.82
N ALA A 47 -1.88 -4.67 6.37
CA ALA A 47 -2.73 -3.53 6.70
C ALA A 47 -3.32 -3.64 8.10
N ILE A 48 -3.35 -2.51 8.81
CA ILE A 48 -4.14 -2.36 10.02
C ILE A 48 -5.55 -1.98 9.59
N ALA A 49 -6.48 -2.93 9.73
CA ALA A 49 -7.91 -2.70 9.49
C ALA A 49 -8.58 -2.15 10.76
N TYR A 50 -9.43 -1.14 10.59
CA TYR A 50 -10.23 -0.58 11.67
C TYR A 50 -11.72 -0.68 11.34
N GLN A 51 -12.41 -1.53 12.08
CA GLN A 51 -13.86 -1.66 11.97
C GLN A 51 -14.54 -0.53 12.74
N VAL A 52 -15.35 0.25 12.04
CA VAL A 52 -16.05 1.42 12.57
C VAL A 52 -17.53 1.09 12.70
N TRP A 53 -18.10 1.28 13.90
CA TRP A 53 -19.55 1.29 14.04
C TRP A 53 -20.09 2.66 13.62
N THR A 54 -20.50 2.81 12.35
CA THR A 54 -20.85 4.11 11.72
C THR A 54 -21.87 4.92 12.54
N PRO A 55 -22.99 4.33 13.01
CA PRO A 55 -24.03 5.05 13.73
C PRO A 55 -23.59 5.69 15.06
N SER A 56 -22.49 5.21 15.67
CA SER A 56 -21.99 5.76 16.94
C SER A 56 -20.66 6.48 16.81
N PHE A 57 -20.13 6.63 15.59
CA PHE A 57 -18.76 7.11 15.42
C PHE A 57 -18.69 8.63 15.48
N GLN A 58 -19.36 9.32 14.57
CA GLN A 58 -19.49 10.77 14.60
C GLN A 58 -20.70 11.22 13.79
N ASP A 59 -21.58 11.96 14.47
CA ASP A 59 -22.68 12.72 13.89
C ASP A 59 -22.15 14.02 13.26
N SER A 60 -22.58 14.34 12.04
CA SER A 60 -22.19 15.56 11.32
C SER A 60 -23.33 16.56 11.14
N ASP A 61 -24.59 16.14 11.22
CA ASP A 61 -25.77 16.96 10.95
C ASP A 61 -26.62 17.27 12.20
N GLY A 62 -26.27 16.67 13.34
CA GLY A 62 -26.92 16.88 14.64
C GLY A 62 -28.16 16.02 14.86
N ASN A 63 -28.38 14.98 14.06
CA ASN A 63 -29.54 14.10 14.17
C ASN A 63 -29.40 13.01 15.26
N GLY A 64 -28.22 12.91 15.89
CA GLY A 64 -27.89 11.95 16.96
C GLY A 64 -27.34 10.60 16.46
N VAL A 65 -27.16 10.44 15.16
CA VAL A 65 -26.64 9.23 14.50
C VAL A 65 -25.40 9.60 13.68
N GLY A 66 -24.35 8.80 13.81
CA GLY A 66 -23.14 8.98 13.01
C GLY A 66 -23.35 8.65 11.53
N ASP A 67 -22.66 9.38 10.66
CA ASP A 67 -22.86 9.34 9.22
C ASP A 67 -21.53 9.25 8.44
N PHE A 68 -21.60 9.06 7.12
CA PHE A 68 -20.39 8.93 6.28
C PHE A 68 -19.57 10.23 6.22
N ILE A 69 -20.21 11.40 6.36
CA ILE A 69 -19.54 12.70 6.36
C ILE A 69 -18.70 12.86 7.64
N GLY A 70 -19.26 12.51 8.79
CA GLY A 70 -18.61 12.46 10.09
C GLY A 70 -17.43 11.49 10.09
N LEU A 71 -17.59 10.31 9.48
CA LEU A 71 -16.47 9.38 9.27
C LEU A 71 -15.37 9.99 8.40
N THR A 72 -15.74 10.62 7.28
CA THR A 72 -14.81 11.30 6.37
C THR A 72 -13.99 12.36 7.10
N ASN A 73 -14.62 13.13 7.98
CA ASN A 73 -13.98 14.17 8.80
C ASN A 73 -12.91 13.64 9.77
N ARG A 74 -12.91 12.34 10.08
CA ARG A 74 -11.95 11.70 11.00
C ARG A 74 -10.95 10.79 10.30
N LEU A 75 -11.00 10.66 8.97
CA LEU A 75 -10.02 9.85 8.23
C LEU A 75 -8.59 10.27 8.53
N GLU A 76 -8.32 11.56 8.73
CA GLU A 76 -6.98 12.03 9.09
C GLU A 76 -6.53 11.52 10.47
N ASN A 77 -7.45 11.37 11.42
CA ASN A 77 -7.15 10.80 12.73
C ASN A 77 -6.85 9.31 12.61
N LEU A 78 -7.63 8.57 11.83
CA LEU A 78 -7.40 7.14 11.57
C LEU A 78 -6.04 6.93 10.88
N ARG A 79 -5.70 7.78 9.91
CA ARG A 79 -4.40 7.77 9.23
C ARG A 79 -3.23 7.97 10.21
N ARG A 80 -3.37 8.88 11.18
CA ARG A 80 -2.34 9.11 12.22
C ARG A 80 -2.14 7.92 13.14
N LEU A 81 -3.17 7.09 13.34
CA LEU A 81 -3.06 5.82 14.06
C LEU A 81 -2.40 4.71 13.24
N GLY A 82 -2.10 4.96 11.96
CA GLY A 82 -1.53 3.96 11.05
C GLY A 82 -2.57 3.01 10.46
N VAL A 83 -3.87 3.33 10.58
CA VAL A 83 -4.94 2.57 9.93
C VAL A 83 -4.77 2.66 8.41
N GLN A 84 -4.78 1.49 7.76
CA GLN A 84 -4.62 1.35 6.31
C GLN A 84 -5.86 0.77 5.65
N ALA A 85 -6.81 0.26 6.42
CA ALA A 85 -8.11 -0.16 5.89
C ALA A 85 -9.25 0.26 6.83
N VAL A 86 -10.30 0.87 6.30
CA VAL A 86 -11.47 1.29 7.09
C VAL A 86 -12.66 0.43 6.73
N TRP A 87 -13.24 -0.23 7.74
CA TRP A 87 -14.42 -1.07 7.56
C TRP A 87 -15.63 -0.46 8.27
N PRO A 88 -16.43 0.38 7.58
CA PRO A 88 -17.68 0.89 8.13
C PRO A 88 -18.72 -0.23 8.25
N ASN A 89 -19.39 -0.31 9.39
CA ASN A 89 -20.47 -1.26 9.67
C ASN A 89 -21.49 -0.64 10.65
N PRO A 90 -22.80 -0.81 10.48
CA PRO A 90 -23.49 -1.15 9.24
C PRO A 90 -23.48 0.05 8.29
N PHE A 91 -23.81 -0.22 7.02
CA PHE A 91 -23.91 0.80 5.98
C PHE A 91 -25.06 0.58 5.01
N LEU A 92 -25.52 -0.67 4.82
CA LEU A 92 -26.64 -1.01 3.93
C LEU A 92 -28.00 -0.76 4.57
N LEU A 93 -29.02 -0.54 3.73
CA LEU A 93 -30.39 -0.30 4.16
C LEU A 93 -30.98 -1.53 4.86
N SER A 94 -31.31 -1.39 6.15
CA SER A 94 -31.99 -2.42 6.94
C SER A 94 -32.91 -1.83 7.99
N ASP A 95 -33.73 -2.67 8.62
CA ASP A 95 -34.55 -2.23 9.76
C ASP A 95 -33.67 -2.09 11.00
N GLY A 96 -33.40 -0.84 11.37
CA GLY A 96 -32.71 -0.53 12.62
C GLY A 96 -31.29 -1.08 12.69
N PHE A 97 -30.54 -1.04 11.58
CA PHE A 97 -29.15 -1.51 11.52
C PHE A 97 -28.99 -3.01 11.82
N SER A 98 -30.03 -3.79 11.56
CA SER A 98 -30.00 -5.25 11.67
C SER A 98 -29.34 -5.91 10.45
N ASP A 99 -29.02 -7.20 10.58
CA ASP A 99 -28.49 -8.02 9.48
C ASP A 99 -29.55 -8.38 8.42
N ALA A 100 -30.82 -8.00 8.64
CA ALA A 100 -31.91 -8.20 7.69
C ALA A 100 -31.93 -7.08 6.64
N ILE A 101 -31.01 -7.17 5.68
CA ILE A 101 -30.83 -6.17 4.61
C ILE A 101 -32.07 -6.14 3.71
N ARG A 102 -32.61 -4.93 3.49
CA ARG A 102 -33.75 -4.68 2.60
C ARG A 102 -33.34 -4.40 1.16
N ASP A 103 -32.23 -3.68 1.00
CA ASP A 103 -31.66 -3.36 -0.31
C ASP A 103 -30.13 -3.42 -0.23
N HIS A 104 -29.52 -4.22 -1.09
CA HIS A 104 -28.06 -4.40 -1.15
C HIS A 104 -27.35 -3.32 -1.96
N LEU A 105 -28.08 -2.46 -2.67
CA LEU A 105 -27.54 -1.38 -3.51
C LEU A 105 -27.74 0.00 -2.89
N ALA A 106 -28.50 0.09 -1.80
CA ALA A 106 -28.78 1.33 -1.09
C ALA A 106 -28.11 1.34 0.27
N VAL A 107 -27.48 2.46 0.60
CA VAL A 107 -27.06 2.75 1.98
C VAL A 107 -28.27 3.11 2.84
N ASP A 108 -28.16 2.91 4.15
CA ASP A 108 -29.19 3.36 5.09
C ASP A 108 -29.27 4.90 5.07
N SER A 109 -30.47 5.43 4.85
CA SER A 109 -30.69 6.88 4.73
C SER A 109 -30.38 7.65 6.01
N LYS A 110 -30.28 6.99 7.16
CA LYS A 110 -29.81 7.58 8.42
C LYS A 110 -28.30 7.87 8.43
N LEU A 111 -27.53 7.24 7.53
CA LEU A 111 -26.08 7.38 7.44
C LEU A 111 -25.65 8.31 6.30
N GLY A 112 -26.59 8.72 5.45
CA GLY A 112 -26.38 9.57 4.28
C GLY A 112 -27.00 8.98 3.01
N VAL A 113 -26.53 9.43 1.85
CA VAL A 113 -26.92 8.87 0.55
C VAL A 113 -25.77 8.09 -0.09
N ASN A 114 -26.06 7.30 -1.13
CA ASN A 114 -25.04 6.53 -1.86
C ASN A 114 -23.86 7.42 -2.33
N ASP A 115 -24.13 8.68 -2.69
CA ASP A 115 -23.11 9.63 -3.11
C ASP A 115 -22.14 9.99 -1.97
N ASP A 116 -22.61 10.04 -0.72
CA ASP A 116 -21.74 10.29 0.43
C ASP A 116 -20.83 9.10 0.73
N ALA A 117 -21.34 7.88 0.52
CA ALA A 117 -20.51 6.67 0.58
C ALA A 117 -19.44 6.65 -0.52
N ASN A 118 -19.78 7.08 -1.75
CA ASN A 118 -18.81 7.21 -2.83
C ASN A 118 -17.71 8.23 -2.49
N LYS A 119 -18.08 9.40 -1.96
CA LYS A 119 -17.12 10.42 -1.49
C LYS A 119 -16.22 9.90 -0.38
N LEU A 120 -16.75 9.10 0.54
CA LEU A 120 -15.96 8.46 1.59
C LEU A 120 -14.91 7.52 0.97
N ILE A 121 -15.31 6.67 0.01
CA ILE A 121 -14.39 5.75 -0.68
C ILE A 121 -13.28 6.52 -1.41
N GLU A 122 -13.62 7.59 -2.13
CA GLU A 122 -12.64 8.47 -2.79
C GLU A 122 -11.68 9.08 -1.77
N ALA A 123 -12.19 9.63 -0.67
CA ALA A 123 -11.38 10.25 0.38
C ALA A 123 -10.45 9.25 1.10
N VAL A 124 -10.86 7.98 1.23
CA VAL A 124 -10.03 6.89 1.79
C VAL A 124 -8.89 6.57 0.84
N HIS A 125 -9.19 6.40 -0.45
CA HIS A 125 -8.17 6.13 -1.48
C HIS A 125 -7.18 7.28 -1.65
N ASP A 126 -7.63 8.53 -1.61
CA ASP A 126 -6.76 9.71 -1.67
C ASP A 126 -5.73 9.75 -0.52
N LYS A 127 -6.06 9.12 0.61
CA LYS A 127 -5.17 9.00 1.78
C LYS A 127 -4.27 7.75 1.74
N GLY A 128 -4.34 6.96 0.67
CA GLY A 128 -3.56 5.74 0.49
C GLY A 128 -4.04 4.57 1.35
N ALA A 129 -5.28 4.62 1.84
CA ALA A 129 -5.94 3.54 2.57
C ALA A 129 -6.92 2.78 1.66
N SER A 130 -7.35 1.60 2.11
CA SER A 130 -8.34 0.74 1.46
C SER A 130 -9.67 0.67 2.23
#